data_AF-A0A4R9GQ95-F1
#
_entry.id   AF-A0A4R9GQ95-F1
#
_cell.length_a   1.000
_cell.length_b   1.000
_cell.length_c   1.000
_cell.angle_alpha   90.00
_cell.angle_beta   90.00
_cell.angle_gamma   90.00
#
_symmetry.space_group_name_H-M   'P 1'
#
loop_
_entity.id
_entity.type
_entity.pdbx_description
1 polymer ?
#
loop_
_entity_poly.entity_id
_entity_poly.type
_entity_poly.pdbx_seq_one_letter_code
_entity_poly.pdbx_strand_id
1 'polypeptide(L)'
;MRVPSLFRFFILLSVSSTWLFVQPAFAESDSGPYSGISPLSYLLGAYSPEKTLVAYKNPGDSRIFYLRQETLSAFLKMVEAYKKDHPEERQIPFLVSAFRSFNDQKGIWEDKFTGKRKMREGIQGKNPLQIINLILEYSSAPGTSRHHWGTDIDINSLENSYFEKGGRGEKLYQWLRQNAFKYGFCQPYSPRSERGNKGYDEEKWHWSYARLANDFQKDWEKEYKKGNLTLTGKFLGSETLGELPMEYVGSVNPECKSISGRR
;
A
#
# COMPACT_ATOMS: atom_id res chain seq x y z
N MET A 1 -43.32 23.13 -69.87
CA MET A 1 -43.69 22.32 -68.69
C MET A 1 -42.49 22.26 -67.75
N ARG A 2 -42.70 22.63 -66.48
CA ARG A 2 -41.68 22.67 -65.41
C ARG A 2 -41.31 21.26 -64.95
N VAL A 3 -40.04 21.00 -64.65
CA VAL A 3 -39.63 20.16 -63.52
C VAL A 3 -38.32 20.74 -62.95
N PRO A 4 -38.22 21.12 -61.66
CA PRO A 4 -36.97 21.51 -61.03
C PRO A 4 -36.23 20.30 -60.45
N SER A 5 -34.90 20.31 -60.59
CA SER A 5 -33.97 19.37 -59.95
C SER A 5 -33.94 19.59 -58.43
N LEU A 6 -34.27 18.55 -57.67
CA LEU A 6 -34.17 18.50 -56.20
C LEU A 6 -32.74 18.16 -55.79
N PHE A 7 -32.01 19.14 -55.27
CA PHE A 7 -30.78 18.91 -54.50
C PHE A 7 -31.14 18.20 -53.18
N ARG A 8 -30.66 16.96 -52.99
CA ARG A 8 -30.75 16.25 -51.71
C ARG A 8 -29.53 16.59 -50.84
N PHE A 9 -29.75 17.36 -49.78
CA PHE A 9 -28.80 17.53 -48.68
C PHE A 9 -28.89 16.28 -47.78
N PHE A 10 -27.82 15.49 -47.69
CA PHE A 10 -27.69 14.46 -46.66
C PHE A 10 -27.07 15.11 -45.41
N ILE A 11 -27.88 15.33 -44.37
CA ILE A 11 -27.38 15.67 -43.04
C ILE A 11 -26.99 14.36 -42.36
N LEU A 12 -25.69 14.12 -42.23
CA LEU A 12 -25.14 13.08 -41.35
C LEU A 12 -25.30 13.53 -39.89
N LEU A 13 -26.33 13.03 -39.22
CA LEU A 13 -26.46 13.11 -37.77
C LEU A 13 -25.47 12.13 -37.13
N SER A 14 -24.36 12.64 -36.57
CA SER A 14 -23.50 11.84 -35.71
C SER A 14 -24.18 11.67 -34.35
N VAL A 15 -24.65 10.45 -34.07
CA VAL A 15 -25.11 10.09 -32.73
C VAL A 15 -23.89 9.79 -31.89
N SER A 16 -23.38 10.81 -31.19
CA SER A 16 -22.33 10.62 -30.21
C SER A 16 -22.95 10.00 -28.95
N SER A 17 -22.93 8.67 -28.87
CA SER A 17 -23.34 7.93 -27.68
C SER A 17 -22.36 8.22 -26.54
N THR A 18 -22.68 9.22 -25.73
CA THR A 18 -22.00 9.45 -24.44
C THR A 18 -22.39 8.32 -23.50
N TRP A 19 -21.51 7.34 -23.35
CA TRP A 19 -21.57 6.38 -22.26
C TRP A 19 -21.33 7.14 -20.96
N LEU A 20 -22.41 7.54 -20.28
CA LEU A 20 -22.37 7.98 -18.89
C LEU A 20 -21.96 6.76 -18.05
N PHE A 21 -20.68 6.63 -17.77
CA PHE A 21 -20.20 5.74 -16.71
C PHE A 21 -20.71 6.29 -15.38
N VAL A 22 -21.89 5.80 -14.95
CA VAL A 22 -22.33 5.95 -13.57
C VAL A 22 -21.37 5.10 -12.74
N GLN A 23 -20.35 5.74 -12.16
CA GLN A 23 -19.60 5.10 -11.08
C GLN A 23 -20.59 4.89 -9.93
N PRO A 24 -20.65 3.67 -9.34
CA PRO A 24 -21.39 3.52 -8.09
C PRO A 24 -20.76 4.47 -7.08
N ALA A 25 -21.53 5.47 -6.65
CA ALA A 25 -21.21 6.27 -5.49
C ALA A 25 -21.32 5.32 -4.29
N PHE A 26 -20.20 4.73 -3.90
CA PHE A 26 -20.13 3.99 -2.65
C PHE A 26 -20.28 5.02 -1.54
N ALA A 27 -21.36 4.90 -0.76
CA ALA A 27 -21.61 5.74 0.40
C ALA A 27 -20.38 5.69 1.32
N GLU A 28 -19.78 6.86 1.58
CA GLU A 28 -18.78 7.00 2.64
C GLU A 28 -19.46 6.58 3.96
N SER A 29 -18.86 5.64 4.68
CA SER A 29 -19.43 5.21 5.96
C SER A 29 -19.41 6.37 6.96
N ASP A 30 -20.49 6.57 7.72
CA ASP A 30 -20.66 7.60 8.77
C ASP A 30 -19.62 7.53 9.91
N SER A 31 -18.75 6.51 9.91
CA SER A 31 -17.79 6.23 10.98
C SER A 31 -16.49 7.06 10.92
N GLY A 32 -16.43 8.04 10.01
CA GLY A 32 -15.27 8.92 9.82
C GLY A 32 -14.05 8.20 9.23
N PRO A 33 -12.91 8.90 9.08
CA PRO A 33 -11.72 8.35 8.39
C PRO A 33 -11.10 7.14 9.11
N TYR A 34 -11.37 6.99 10.40
CA TYR A 34 -10.86 5.94 11.29
C TYR A 34 -11.83 4.80 11.56
N SER A 35 -12.95 4.75 10.82
CA SER A 35 -13.90 3.64 10.89
C SER A 35 -14.45 3.38 12.29
N GLY A 36 -14.73 4.45 13.05
CA GLY A 36 -15.24 4.39 14.42
C GLY A 36 -14.20 3.99 15.49
N ILE A 37 -12.94 3.79 15.10
CA ILE A 37 -11.82 3.53 16.00
C ILE A 37 -11.22 4.85 16.47
N SER A 38 -10.67 4.88 17.69
CA SER A 38 -9.91 6.05 18.13
C SER A 38 -8.72 6.29 17.19
N PRO A 39 -8.40 7.55 16.83
CA PRO A 39 -7.32 7.84 15.89
C PRO A 39 -5.98 7.19 16.28
N LEU A 40 -5.59 7.28 17.55
CA LEU A 40 -4.32 6.68 18.02
C LEU A 40 -4.32 5.15 17.90
N SER A 41 -5.42 4.47 18.26
CA SER A 41 -5.50 3.01 18.11
C SER A 41 -5.47 2.60 16.65
N TYR A 42 -6.13 3.35 15.76
CA TYR A 42 -6.09 3.08 14.33
C TYR A 42 -4.69 3.28 13.75
N LEU A 43 -4.05 4.42 14.03
CA LEU A 43 -2.71 4.76 13.52
C LEU A 43 -1.64 3.77 13.97
N LEU A 44 -1.78 3.19 15.17
CA LEU A 44 -0.89 2.17 15.72
C LEU A 44 -1.23 0.74 15.24
N GLY A 45 -2.35 0.52 14.55
CA GLY A 45 -2.82 -0.82 14.20
C GLY A 45 -3.32 -1.63 15.39
N ALA A 46 -3.72 -0.96 16.48
CA ALA A 46 -4.21 -1.55 17.71
C ALA A 46 -5.75 -1.70 17.69
N TYR A 47 -6.26 -2.38 16.68
CA TYR A 47 -7.69 -2.65 16.50
C TYR A 47 -7.94 -4.03 15.87
N SER A 48 -9.18 -4.53 15.98
CA SER A 48 -9.59 -5.82 15.39
C SER A 48 -9.99 -5.61 13.93
N PRO A 49 -9.27 -6.20 12.95
CA PRO A 49 -9.55 -5.98 11.55
C PRO A 49 -10.91 -6.52 11.11
N GLU A 50 -11.40 -7.59 11.72
CA GLU A 50 -12.69 -8.22 11.39
C GLU A 50 -13.88 -7.28 11.58
N LYS A 51 -13.73 -6.30 12.47
CA LYS A 51 -14.78 -5.33 12.80
C LYS A 51 -14.66 -4.01 12.02
N THR A 52 -13.52 -3.78 11.38
CA THR A 52 -13.13 -2.46 10.85
C THR A 52 -12.81 -2.49 9.36
N LEU A 53 -12.35 -3.63 8.84
CA LEU A 53 -11.85 -3.81 7.49
C LEU A 53 -12.65 -4.88 6.75
N VAL A 54 -12.51 -4.92 5.43
CA VAL A 54 -13.13 -5.96 4.60
C VAL A 54 -12.18 -7.13 4.42
N ALA A 55 -12.75 -8.34 4.50
CA ALA A 55 -12.03 -9.58 4.25
C ALA A 55 -11.91 -9.85 2.74
N TYR A 56 -10.77 -10.36 2.31
CA TYR A 56 -10.51 -10.80 0.95
C TYR A 56 -9.69 -12.10 0.94
N LYS A 57 -9.94 -12.97 -0.03
CA LYS A 57 -9.14 -14.16 -0.30
C LYS A 57 -8.65 -14.13 -1.73
N ASN A 58 -7.39 -14.46 -1.95
CA ASN A 58 -6.93 -14.73 -3.30
C ASN A 58 -7.69 -15.95 -3.86
N PRO A 59 -7.95 -16.00 -5.17
CA PRO A 59 -8.51 -17.20 -5.80
C PRO A 59 -7.65 -18.44 -5.50
N GLY A 60 -8.27 -19.49 -4.95
CA GLY A 60 -7.59 -20.75 -4.62
C GLY A 60 -6.74 -20.73 -3.34
N ASP A 61 -6.75 -19.64 -2.57
CA ASP A 61 -6.03 -19.51 -1.30
C ASP A 61 -7.00 -19.56 -0.10
N SER A 62 -6.60 -20.22 0.98
CA SER A 62 -7.38 -20.29 2.21
C SER A 62 -7.19 -19.07 3.12
N ARG A 63 -6.08 -18.34 2.95
CA ARG A 63 -5.71 -17.18 3.76
C ARG A 63 -6.67 -16.02 3.54
N ILE A 64 -7.01 -15.34 4.64
CA ILE A 64 -7.83 -14.13 4.64
C ILE A 64 -6.93 -12.92 4.82
N PHE A 65 -7.09 -11.94 3.96
CA PHE A 65 -6.48 -10.62 4.03
C PHE A 65 -7.53 -9.61 4.47
N TYR A 66 -7.15 -8.69 5.33
CA TYR A 66 -8.00 -7.57 5.71
C TYR A 66 -7.41 -6.28 5.14
N LEU A 67 -8.26 -5.43 4.59
CA LEU A 67 -7.86 -4.14 4.02
C LEU A 67 -9.04 -3.18 4.00
N ARG A 68 -8.76 -1.90 3.79
CA ARG A 68 -9.80 -0.90 3.56
C ARG A 68 -10.60 -1.26 2.32
N GLN A 69 -11.91 -0.99 2.35
CA GLN A 69 -12.78 -1.28 1.21
C GLN A 69 -12.33 -0.51 -0.05
N GLU A 70 -11.84 0.71 0.15
CA GLU A 70 -11.28 1.57 -0.90
C GLU A 70 -10.02 0.93 -1.50
N THR A 71 -9.11 0.44 -0.66
CA THR A 71 -7.91 -0.29 -1.08
C THR A 71 -8.27 -1.55 -1.85
N LEU A 72 -9.26 -2.33 -1.38
CA LEU A 72 -9.68 -3.56 -2.06
C LEU A 72 -10.29 -3.26 -3.42
N SER A 73 -11.19 -2.28 -3.50
CA SER A 73 -11.81 -1.87 -4.76
C SER A 73 -10.75 -1.40 -5.77
N ALA A 74 -9.78 -0.60 -5.31
CA ALA A 74 -8.67 -0.15 -6.13
C ALA A 74 -7.79 -1.32 -6.60
N PHE A 75 -7.44 -2.24 -5.71
CA PHE A 75 -6.62 -3.40 -6.02
C PHE A 75 -7.28 -4.28 -7.08
N LEU A 76 -8.58 -4.58 -6.93
CA LEU A 76 -9.31 -5.40 -7.91
C LEU A 76 -9.38 -4.70 -9.29
N LYS A 77 -9.58 -3.39 -9.35
CA LYS A 77 -9.53 -2.63 -10.61
C LYS A 77 -8.15 -2.69 -11.26
N MET A 78 -7.09 -2.60 -10.46
CA MET A 78 -5.71 -2.71 -10.92
C MET A 78 -5.41 -4.11 -11.48
N VAL A 79 -5.89 -5.17 -10.81
CA VAL A 79 -5.78 -6.56 -11.27
C VAL A 79 -6.47 -6.77 -12.61
N GLU A 80 -7.72 -6.31 -12.75
CA GLU A 80 -8.48 -6.47 -13.99
C GLU A 80 -7.86 -5.69 -15.16
N ALA A 81 -7.30 -4.51 -14.90
CA ALA A 81 -6.59 -3.76 -15.92
C ALA A 81 -5.30 -4.46 -16.37
N TYR A 82 -4.52 -5.00 -15.43
CA TYR A 82 -3.33 -5.78 -15.76
C TYR A 82 -3.67 -7.00 -16.63
N LYS A 83 -4.72 -7.76 -16.26
CA LYS A 83 -5.20 -8.91 -17.06
C LYS A 83 -5.60 -8.50 -18.48
N LYS A 84 -6.23 -7.33 -18.63
CA LYS A 84 -6.66 -6.82 -19.93
C LYS A 84 -5.47 -6.42 -20.81
N ASP A 85 -4.46 -5.79 -20.22
CA ASP A 85 -3.26 -5.33 -20.94
C ASP A 85 -2.30 -6.49 -21.24
N HIS A 86 -2.36 -7.56 -20.44
CA HIS A 86 -1.48 -8.74 -20.52
C HIS A 86 -2.26 -10.06 -20.49
N PRO A 87 -3.15 -10.33 -21.48
CA PRO A 87 -3.97 -11.53 -21.51
C PRO A 87 -3.17 -12.84 -21.63
N GLU A 88 -1.94 -12.77 -22.11
CA GLU A 88 -1.01 -13.90 -22.22
C GLU A 88 -0.29 -14.24 -20.91
N GLU A 89 -0.28 -13.31 -19.94
CA GLU A 89 0.46 -13.48 -18.70
C GLU A 89 -0.27 -14.38 -17.72
N ARG A 90 0.45 -15.41 -17.25
CA ARG A 90 -0.05 -16.29 -16.18
C ARG A 90 0.14 -15.69 -14.79
N GLN A 91 1.10 -14.78 -14.64
CA GLN A 91 1.40 -14.13 -13.37
C GLN A 91 0.51 -12.91 -13.19
N ILE A 92 -0.65 -13.14 -12.59
CA ILE A 92 -1.61 -12.09 -12.22
C ILE A 92 -1.29 -11.59 -10.81
N PRO A 93 -1.55 -10.30 -10.48
CA PRO A 93 -1.35 -9.81 -9.13
C PRO A 93 -2.23 -10.55 -8.10
N PHE A 94 -1.63 -10.95 -6.99
CA PHE A 94 -2.31 -11.55 -5.84
C PHE A 94 -1.66 -11.07 -4.54
N LEU A 95 -2.41 -11.05 -3.44
CA LEU A 95 -1.91 -10.57 -2.16
C LEU A 95 -1.00 -11.58 -1.46
N VAL A 96 0.12 -11.10 -0.95
CA VAL A 96 1.01 -11.83 -0.03
C VAL A 96 0.86 -11.29 1.39
N SER A 97 0.63 -9.99 1.54
CA SER A 97 0.33 -9.31 2.80
C SER A 97 -0.63 -8.15 2.59
N ALA A 98 -1.36 -7.77 3.65
CA ALA A 98 -2.26 -6.63 3.68
C ALA A 98 -2.24 -6.04 5.11
N PHE A 99 -3.38 -5.83 5.77
CA PHE A 99 -3.39 -5.36 7.15
C PHE A 99 -2.56 -6.26 8.08
N ARG A 100 -1.83 -5.61 8.98
CA ARG A 100 -1.11 -6.23 10.09
C ARG A 100 -1.44 -5.48 11.36
N SER A 101 -1.85 -6.15 12.41
CA SER A 101 -2.08 -5.48 13.70
C SER A 101 -0.75 -5.08 14.34
N PHE A 102 -0.82 -4.22 15.36
CA PHE A 102 0.34 -3.91 16.21
C PHE A 102 0.99 -5.20 16.75
N ASN A 103 0.18 -6.15 17.23
CA ASN A 103 0.65 -7.38 17.85
C ASN A 103 1.29 -8.32 16.83
N ASP A 104 0.73 -8.42 15.62
CA ASP A 104 1.33 -9.20 14.54
C ASP A 104 2.71 -8.64 14.18
N GLN A 105 2.81 -7.32 14.00
CA GLN A 105 4.08 -6.65 13.70
C GLN A 105 5.08 -6.82 14.85
N LYS A 106 4.61 -6.76 16.10
CA LYS A 106 5.42 -7.05 17.29
C LYS A 106 5.99 -8.46 17.27
N GLY A 107 5.20 -9.47 16.93
CA GLY A 107 5.70 -10.84 16.78
C GLY A 107 6.82 -10.94 15.74
N ILE A 108 6.63 -10.35 14.55
CA ILE A 108 7.65 -10.33 13.50
C ILE A 108 8.92 -9.63 13.99
N TRP A 109 8.77 -8.48 14.63
CA TRP A 109 9.87 -7.68 15.16
C TRP A 109 10.66 -8.44 16.22
N GLU A 110 9.98 -8.99 17.22
CA GLU A 110 10.63 -9.67 18.36
C GLU A 110 11.27 -10.99 17.94
N ASP A 111 10.69 -11.72 16.99
CA ASP A 111 11.33 -12.89 16.40
C ASP A 111 12.65 -12.53 15.71
N LYS A 112 12.70 -11.41 14.97
CA LYS A 112 13.93 -10.94 14.33
C LYS A 112 14.94 -10.43 15.37
N PHE A 113 14.47 -9.65 16.35
CA PHE A 113 15.30 -9.08 17.41
C PHE A 113 15.97 -10.17 18.26
N THR A 114 15.28 -11.28 18.48
CA THR A 114 15.80 -12.45 19.22
C THR A 114 16.49 -13.49 18.34
N GLY A 115 16.59 -13.24 17.03
CA GLY A 115 17.25 -14.15 16.08
C GLY A 115 16.46 -15.42 15.74
N LYS A 116 15.21 -15.56 16.20
CA LYS A 116 14.30 -16.65 15.84
C LYS A 116 13.90 -16.61 14.37
N ARG A 117 13.80 -15.40 13.80
CA ARG A 117 13.50 -15.18 12.38
C ARG A 117 14.74 -14.70 11.65
N LYS A 118 15.04 -15.38 10.54
CA LYS A 118 16.17 -15.05 9.68
C LYS A 118 16.02 -13.65 9.09
N MET A 119 17.12 -12.90 9.07
CA MET A 119 17.29 -11.64 8.35
C MET A 119 18.43 -11.81 7.33
N ARG A 120 18.80 -10.73 6.64
CA ARG A 120 19.95 -10.71 5.71
C ARG A 120 21.25 -11.15 6.38
N GLU A 121 21.43 -10.80 7.65
CA GLU A 121 22.57 -11.19 8.48
C GLU A 121 22.09 -11.75 9.83
N GLY A 122 22.90 -12.61 10.45
CA GLY A 122 22.65 -13.10 11.81
C GLY A 122 22.90 -12.03 12.88
N ILE A 123 22.36 -12.22 14.09
CA ILE A 123 22.45 -11.24 15.18
C ILE A 123 23.66 -11.43 16.12
N GLN A 124 24.45 -12.49 15.93
CA GLN A 124 25.57 -12.81 16.81
C GLN A 124 26.60 -11.67 16.86
N GLY A 125 26.96 -11.24 18.07
CA GLY A 125 27.92 -10.16 18.29
C GLY A 125 27.40 -8.74 18.00
N LYS A 126 26.11 -8.58 17.66
CA LYS A 126 25.50 -7.27 17.40
C LYS A 126 24.83 -6.71 18.66
N ASN A 127 24.98 -5.41 18.88
CA ASN A 127 24.27 -4.68 19.93
C ASN A 127 22.80 -4.38 19.52
N PRO A 128 21.92 -3.94 20.44
CA PRO A 128 20.52 -3.67 20.12
C PRO A 128 20.29 -2.72 18.94
N LEU A 129 21.07 -1.63 18.83
CA LEU A 129 20.93 -0.68 17.73
C LEU A 129 21.32 -1.30 16.38
N GLN A 130 22.37 -2.13 16.35
CA GLN A 130 22.77 -2.87 15.14
C GLN A 130 21.70 -3.88 14.71
N ILE A 131 21.06 -4.57 15.66
CA ILE A 131 19.94 -5.48 15.38
C ILE A 131 18.74 -4.70 14.84
N ILE A 132 18.40 -3.56 15.47
CA ILE A 132 17.31 -2.67 15.04
C ILE A 132 17.55 -2.18 13.61
N ASN A 133 18.75 -1.71 13.28
CA ASN A 133 19.07 -1.24 11.95
C ASN A 133 18.91 -2.36 10.90
N LEU A 134 19.29 -3.60 11.23
CA LEU A 134 19.06 -4.77 10.36
C LEU A 134 17.58 -5.08 10.16
N ILE A 135 16.77 -5.00 11.22
CA ILE A 135 15.32 -5.23 11.12
C ILE A 135 14.70 -4.17 10.21
N LEU A 136 15.07 -2.91 10.44
CA LEU A 136 14.56 -1.74 9.75
C LEU A 136 15.00 -1.65 8.27
N GLU A 137 15.86 -2.54 7.77
CA GLU A 137 16.09 -2.66 6.32
C GLU A 137 14.77 -2.96 5.58
N TYR A 138 13.94 -3.88 6.11
CA TYR A 138 12.70 -4.36 5.45
C TYR A 138 11.54 -4.63 6.44
N SER A 139 11.62 -4.18 7.69
CA SER A 139 10.55 -4.39 8.67
C SER A 139 10.37 -3.22 9.59
N SER A 140 9.16 -2.67 9.54
CA SER A 140 8.74 -1.57 10.41
C SER A 140 8.74 -1.95 11.88
N ALA A 141 9.10 -0.98 12.73
CA ALA A 141 8.82 -1.06 14.15
C ALA A 141 7.29 -1.17 14.38
N PRO A 142 6.81 -1.98 15.33
CA PRO A 142 5.39 -2.04 15.68
C PRO A 142 4.83 -0.65 15.96
N GLY A 143 3.69 -0.32 15.34
CA GLY A 143 3.07 0.99 15.42
C GLY A 143 3.58 2.02 14.40
N THR A 144 4.54 1.66 13.54
CA THR A 144 5.07 2.54 12.46
C THR A 144 4.76 2.02 11.05
N SER A 145 4.15 0.83 10.94
CA SER A 145 3.86 0.20 9.65
C SER A 145 2.66 0.85 8.96
N ARG A 146 2.76 1.11 7.66
CA ARG A 146 1.61 1.53 6.84
C ARG A 146 0.56 0.41 6.67
N HIS A 147 0.97 -0.85 6.81
CA HIS A 147 0.03 -1.98 6.84
C HIS A 147 -0.97 -1.86 8.01
N HIS A 148 -0.64 -1.16 9.09
CA HIS A 148 -1.56 -0.90 10.20
C HIS A 148 -2.81 -0.14 9.76
N TRP A 149 -2.79 0.54 8.61
CA TRP A 149 -3.91 1.38 8.18
C TRP A 149 -4.84 0.68 7.20
N GLY A 150 -4.54 -0.58 6.82
CA GLY A 150 -5.28 -1.32 5.80
C GLY A 150 -5.19 -0.71 4.40
N THR A 151 -4.20 0.16 4.17
CA THR A 151 -3.97 0.86 2.89
C THR A 151 -2.89 0.22 2.03
N ASP A 152 -2.06 -0.63 2.61
CA ASP A 152 -0.83 -1.11 1.99
C ASP A 152 -0.91 -2.62 1.76
N ILE A 153 -0.43 -3.04 0.59
CA ILE A 153 -0.47 -4.42 0.10
C ILE A 153 0.91 -4.86 -0.38
N ASP A 154 1.25 -6.11 -0.09
CA ASP A 154 2.37 -6.81 -0.72
C ASP A 154 1.81 -7.75 -1.77
N ILE A 155 2.35 -7.73 -2.98
CA ILE A 155 1.85 -8.54 -4.10
C ILE A 155 2.90 -9.55 -4.58
N ASN A 156 2.45 -10.75 -4.98
CA ASN A 156 3.21 -11.82 -5.64
C ASN A 156 4.42 -12.44 -4.92
N SER A 157 5.38 -11.66 -4.42
CA SER A 157 6.61 -12.13 -3.79
C SER A 157 7.17 -11.07 -2.83
N LEU A 158 7.91 -11.47 -1.79
CA LEU A 158 8.61 -10.54 -0.88
C LEU A 158 10.11 -10.44 -1.21
N GLU A 159 10.47 -10.74 -2.46
CA GLU A 159 11.86 -10.78 -2.92
C GLU A 159 12.01 -9.92 -4.18
N ASN A 160 12.95 -8.96 -4.16
CA ASN A 160 13.15 -8.04 -5.29
C ASN A 160 13.56 -8.77 -6.57
N SER A 161 14.31 -9.87 -6.45
CA SER A 161 14.74 -10.71 -7.58
C SER A 161 13.57 -11.28 -8.39
N TYR A 162 12.37 -11.42 -7.80
CA TYR A 162 11.17 -11.81 -8.53
C TYR A 162 10.76 -10.76 -9.58
N PHE A 163 10.96 -9.47 -9.29
CA PHE A 163 10.54 -8.33 -10.09
C PHE A 163 11.65 -7.73 -10.96
N GLU A 164 12.87 -8.23 -10.81
CA GLU A 164 14.05 -7.80 -11.57
C GLU A 164 14.15 -8.45 -12.93
N LYS A 165 15.12 -8.00 -13.72
CA LYS A 165 15.36 -8.51 -15.07
C LYS A 165 15.54 -10.03 -15.06
N GLY A 166 14.73 -10.74 -15.84
CA GLY A 166 14.69 -12.21 -15.91
C GLY A 166 13.86 -12.87 -14.79
N GLY A 167 13.31 -12.08 -13.85
CA GLY A 167 12.40 -12.52 -12.82
C GLY A 167 10.97 -12.74 -13.34
N ARG A 168 10.21 -13.63 -12.68
CA ARG A 168 8.84 -13.99 -13.10
C ARG A 168 7.85 -12.82 -13.04
N GLY A 169 8.12 -11.82 -12.22
CA GLY A 169 7.33 -10.61 -12.04
C GLY A 169 7.89 -9.37 -12.73
N GLU A 170 8.91 -9.49 -13.58
CA GLU A 170 9.52 -8.34 -14.27
C GLU A 170 8.47 -7.51 -15.02
N LYS A 171 7.66 -8.16 -15.87
CA LYS A 171 6.61 -7.50 -16.65
C LYS A 171 5.55 -6.85 -15.77
N LEU A 172 5.15 -7.55 -14.70
CA LEU A 172 4.22 -7.03 -13.72
C LEU A 172 4.76 -5.75 -13.06
N TYR A 173 6.01 -5.76 -12.60
CA TYR A 173 6.61 -4.59 -11.97
C TYR A 173 6.71 -3.41 -12.93
N GLN A 174 7.15 -3.65 -14.17
CA GLN A 174 7.21 -2.60 -15.20
C GLN A 174 5.83 -1.99 -15.47
N TRP A 175 4.79 -2.82 -15.56
CA TRP A 175 3.43 -2.33 -15.74
C TRP A 175 2.95 -1.53 -14.53
N LEU A 176 3.20 -2.00 -13.30
CA LEU A 176 2.79 -1.30 -12.07
C LEU A 176 3.44 0.07 -11.96
N ARG A 177 4.75 0.18 -12.23
CA ARG A 177 5.47 1.46 -12.25
C ARG A 177 4.83 2.49 -13.18
N GLN A 178 4.19 2.06 -14.27
CA GLN A 178 3.56 2.92 -15.26
C GLN A 178 2.05 3.13 -15.04
N ASN A 179 1.39 2.28 -14.25
CA ASN A 179 -0.08 2.23 -14.21
C ASN A 179 -0.69 2.24 -12.81
N ALA A 180 0.03 1.83 -11.76
CA ALA A 180 -0.52 1.69 -10.42
C ALA A 180 -1.13 3.01 -9.89
N PHE A 181 -0.53 4.15 -10.23
CA PHE A 181 -1.03 5.48 -9.84
C PHE A 181 -2.44 5.78 -10.37
N LYS A 182 -2.82 5.21 -11.53
CA LYS A 182 -4.16 5.37 -12.12
C LYS A 182 -5.25 4.76 -11.23
N TYR A 183 -4.87 3.81 -10.37
CA TYR A 183 -5.73 3.14 -9.40
C TYR A 183 -5.53 3.67 -7.98
N GLY A 184 -4.70 4.71 -7.81
CA GLY A 184 -4.42 5.32 -6.51
C GLY A 184 -3.29 4.65 -5.72
N PHE A 185 -2.54 3.73 -6.33
CA PHE A 185 -1.38 3.09 -5.69
C PHE A 185 -0.07 3.79 -6.04
N CYS A 186 0.85 3.81 -5.09
CA CYS A 186 2.26 4.15 -5.32
C CYS A 186 3.17 3.11 -4.66
N GLN A 187 4.44 3.10 -5.03
CA GLN A 187 5.48 2.36 -4.34
C GLN A 187 6.16 3.28 -3.30
N PRO A 188 5.83 3.18 -2.01
CA PRO A 188 6.37 4.08 -0.98
C PRO A 188 7.86 3.87 -0.74
N TYR A 189 8.34 2.64 -0.87
CA TYR A 189 9.74 2.27 -0.64
C TYR A 189 10.43 2.05 -1.98
N SER A 190 10.65 3.15 -2.71
CA SER A 190 11.52 3.19 -3.89
C SER A 190 13.01 3.14 -3.48
N PRO A 191 13.98 3.07 -4.40
CA PRO A 191 15.40 3.12 -4.05
C PRO A 191 15.73 4.23 -3.05
N ARG A 192 16.50 3.92 -2.00
CA ARG A 192 16.82 4.88 -0.92
C ARG A 192 17.48 6.16 -1.44
N SER A 193 18.24 6.09 -2.52
CA SER A 193 18.84 7.25 -3.20
C SER A 193 17.80 8.28 -3.65
N GLU A 194 16.57 7.87 -3.96
CA GLU A 194 15.45 8.74 -4.34
C GLU A 194 14.73 9.34 -3.12
N ARG A 195 15.02 8.83 -1.92
CA ARG A 195 14.38 9.21 -0.65
C ARG A 195 15.40 9.79 0.35
N GLY A 196 16.45 10.43 -0.16
CA GLY A 196 17.49 11.08 0.66
C GLY A 196 18.34 10.13 1.49
N ASN A 197 18.46 8.86 1.05
CA ASN A 197 19.16 7.76 1.72
C ASN A 197 18.57 7.37 3.10
N LYS A 198 17.25 7.55 3.30
CA LYS A 198 16.55 7.29 4.56
C LYS A 198 15.44 6.24 4.44
N GLY A 199 14.99 5.73 5.58
CA GLY A 199 13.92 4.74 5.68
C GLY A 199 14.32 3.34 5.24
N TYR A 200 13.33 2.52 4.92
CA TYR A 200 13.50 1.13 4.45
C TYR A 200 14.27 1.04 3.14
N ASP A 201 14.75 -0.14 2.77
CA ASP A 201 15.32 -0.40 1.45
C ASP A 201 14.22 -0.48 0.37
N GLU A 202 14.58 -0.71 -0.91
CA GLU A 202 13.59 -0.80 -1.99
C GLU A 202 12.72 -2.05 -1.82
N GLU A 203 11.40 -1.90 -1.88
CA GLU A 203 10.45 -3.01 -1.85
C GLU A 203 9.59 -2.97 -3.11
N LYS A 204 9.91 -3.82 -4.11
CA LYS A 204 9.21 -3.85 -5.42
C LYS A 204 7.79 -4.43 -5.33
N TRP A 205 7.51 -5.13 -4.24
CA TRP A 205 6.23 -5.77 -3.95
C TRP A 205 5.27 -4.89 -3.16
N HIS A 206 5.77 -3.83 -2.49
CA HIS A 206 4.99 -3.05 -1.54
C HIS A 206 4.32 -1.87 -2.25
N TRP A 207 2.98 -1.85 -2.24
CA TRP A 207 2.18 -0.81 -2.88
C TRP A 207 1.17 -0.22 -1.89
N SER A 208 1.16 1.11 -1.77
CA SER A 208 0.32 1.86 -0.83
C SER A 208 -0.81 2.57 -1.56
N TYR A 209 -2.04 2.40 -1.10
CA TYR A 209 -3.19 3.20 -1.55
C TYR A 209 -3.02 4.62 -1.00
N ALA A 210 -2.39 5.46 -1.81
CA ALA A 210 -1.70 6.66 -1.38
C ALA A 210 -2.62 7.69 -0.75
N ARG A 211 -3.85 7.85 -1.26
CA ARG A 211 -4.80 8.86 -0.76
C ARG A 211 -4.99 8.75 0.75
N LEU A 212 -5.44 7.58 1.23
CA LEU A 212 -5.70 7.38 2.65
C LEU A 212 -4.40 7.29 3.46
N ALA A 213 -3.41 6.59 2.91
CA ALA A 213 -2.15 6.37 3.62
C ALA A 213 -1.37 7.68 3.86
N ASN A 214 -1.46 8.65 2.95
CA ASN A 214 -0.84 9.97 3.13
C ASN A 214 -1.49 10.76 4.26
N ASP A 215 -2.81 10.65 4.42
CA ASP A 215 -3.53 11.36 5.49
C ASP A 215 -3.22 10.71 6.86
N PHE A 216 -3.22 9.37 6.93
CA PHE A 216 -2.82 8.65 8.15
C PHE A 216 -1.35 8.87 8.51
N GLN A 217 -0.45 8.97 7.52
CA GLN A 217 0.93 9.33 7.78
C GLN A 217 1.05 10.71 8.43
N LYS A 218 0.35 11.73 7.90
CA LYS A 218 0.37 13.08 8.47
C LYS A 218 -0.16 13.09 9.90
N ASP A 219 -1.24 12.38 10.16
CA ASP A 219 -1.82 12.30 11.50
C ASP A 219 -0.90 11.52 12.45
N TRP A 220 -0.24 10.45 12.00
CA TRP A 220 0.79 9.75 12.78
C TRP A 220 1.94 10.68 13.15
N GLU A 221 2.51 11.40 12.18
CA GLU A 221 3.63 12.32 12.40
C GLU A 221 3.25 13.45 13.37
N LYS A 222 2.03 13.96 13.24
CA LYS A 222 1.47 15.00 14.12
C LYS A 222 1.33 14.51 15.56
N GLU A 223 0.76 13.32 15.76
CA GLU A 223 0.53 12.79 17.10
C GLU A 223 1.83 12.30 17.76
N TYR A 224 2.82 11.84 16.98
CA TYR A 224 4.17 11.58 17.46
C TYR A 224 4.86 12.86 17.94
N LYS A 225 4.84 13.94 17.16
CA LYS A 225 5.44 15.24 17.53
C LYS A 225 4.83 15.87 18.77
N LYS A 226 3.55 15.59 19.03
CA LYS A 226 2.85 16.03 20.25
C LYS A 226 3.16 15.18 21.48
N GLY A 227 3.81 14.02 21.32
CA GLY A 227 4.04 13.07 22.40
C GLY A 227 2.83 12.21 22.77
N ASN A 228 1.75 12.24 21.98
CA ASN A 228 0.54 11.44 22.23
C ASN A 228 0.72 9.96 21.84
N LEU A 229 1.74 9.66 21.03
CA LEU A 229 2.10 8.33 20.58
C LEU A 229 3.47 7.95 21.16
N THR A 230 3.50 6.95 22.05
CA THR A 230 4.74 6.37 22.58
C THR A 230 4.89 4.91 22.17
N LEU A 231 6.09 4.55 21.71
CA LEU A 231 6.50 3.18 21.37
C LEU A 231 7.41 2.55 22.43
N THR A 232 8.06 3.38 23.23
CA THR A 232 8.94 3.03 24.35
C THR A 232 8.25 2.06 25.30
N GLY A 233 8.96 1.00 25.69
CA GLY A 233 8.45 -0.08 26.54
C GLY A 233 7.43 -1.04 25.90
N LYS A 234 7.04 -0.86 24.63
CA LYS A 234 5.95 -1.68 24.04
C LYS A 234 6.40 -2.97 23.37
N PHE A 235 7.66 -3.06 22.95
CA PHE A 235 8.28 -4.22 22.32
C PHE A 235 9.81 -4.21 22.52
N LEU A 236 10.47 -5.36 22.32
CA LEU A 236 11.92 -5.48 22.50
C LEU A 236 12.71 -4.45 21.68
N GLY A 237 13.64 -3.74 22.31
CA GLY A 237 14.47 -2.74 21.65
C GLY A 237 13.80 -1.38 21.40
N SER A 238 12.52 -1.21 21.77
CA SER A 238 11.80 0.08 21.59
C SER A 238 12.48 1.28 22.27
N GLU A 239 13.15 1.07 23.40
CA GLU A 239 13.96 2.07 24.12
C GLU A 239 15.13 2.63 23.28
N THR A 240 15.61 1.86 22.30
CA THR A 240 16.79 2.20 21.49
C THR A 240 16.42 2.92 20.19
N LEU A 241 15.12 3.12 19.91
CA LEU A 241 14.67 3.66 18.63
C LEU A 241 15.00 5.15 18.43
N GLY A 242 15.06 5.96 19.49
CA GLY A 242 15.30 7.40 19.37
C GLY A 242 14.37 8.06 18.34
N GLU A 243 14.96 8.76 17.36
CA GLU A 243 14.24 9.46 16.29
C GLU A 243 13.89 8.57 15.07
N LEU A 244 14.34 7.30 15.05
CA LEU A 244 14.10 6.38 13.93
C LEU A 244 12.61 6.27 13.55
N PRO A 245 11.63 6.21 14.47
CA PRO A 245 10.22 6.11 14.10
C PRO A 245 9.76 7.27 13.20
N MET A 246 10.13 8.51 13.54
CA MET A 246 9.80 9.70 12.74
C MET A 246 10.48 9.65 11.37
N GLU A 247 11.76 9.26 11.32
CA GLU A 247 12.48 9.12 10.05
C GLU A 247 11.82 8.07 9.15
N TYR A 248 11.54 6.87 9.67
CA TYR A 248 11.05 5.76 8.87
C TYR A 248 9.60 5.94 8.41
N VAL A 249 8.72 6.54 9.24
CA VAL A 249 7.35 6.88 8.81
C VAL A 249 7.37 7.98 7.74
N GLY A 250 8.27 8.97 7.89
CA GLY A 250 8.37 10.11 6.98
C GLY A 250 9.05 9.83 5.63
N SER A 251 9.92 8.82 5.57
CA SER A 251 10.81 8.54 4.43
C SER A 251 10.13 7.71 3.33
N VAL A 252 9.10 8.30 2.73
CA VAL A 252 8.30 7.71 1.64
C VAL A 252 8.59 8.40 0.31
N ASN A 253 8.52 7.65 -0.80
CA ASN A 253 8.68 8.15 -2.16
C ASN A 253 7.83 9.43 -2.36
N PRO A 254 8.44 10.58 -2.72
CA PRO A 254 7.71 11.84 -2.96
C PRO A 254 6.57 11.71 -3.98
N GLU A 255 6.66 10.81 -4.95
CA GLU A 255 5.59 10.56 -5.94
C GLU A 255 4.29 10.13 -5.26
N CYS A 256 4.36 9.38 -4.17
CA CYS A 256 3.18 9.01 -3.37
C CYS A 256 2.41 10.22 -2.86
N LYS A 257 3.11 11.31 -2.51
CA LYS A 257 2.48 12.53 -1.99
C LYS A 257 1.70 13.28 -3.07
N SER A 258 2.04 13.06 -4.34
CA SER A 258 1.42 13.72 -5.48
C SER A 258 0.10 13.06 -5.91
N ILE A 259 -0.15 11.82 -5.48
CA ILE A 259 -1.40 11.11 -5.72
C ILE A 259 -2.47 11.66 -4.77
N SER A 260 -3.05 12.80 -5.14
CA SER A 260 -4.27 13.31 -4.52
C SER A 260 -5.48 12.64 -5.16
N GLY A 261 -6.44 12.17 -4.35
CA GLY A 261 -7.74 11.77 -4.86
C GLY A 261 -8.36 12.94 -5.63
N ARG A 262 -8.72 12.75 -6.90
CA ARG A 262 -9.62 13.69 -7.57
C ARG A 262 -10.89 13.74 -6.71
N ARG A 263 -11.20 14.93 -6.17
CA ARG A 263 -12.49 15.21 -5.56
C ARG A 263 -13.55 15.22 -6.65
#